data_AF-A0AAW2DAS7-F1
#
_entry.id   AF-A0AAW2DAS7-F1
#
_cell.length_a   1.000
_cell.length_b   1.000
_cell.length_c   1.000
_cell.angle_alpha   90.00
_cell.angle_beta   90.00
_cell.angle_gamma   90.00
#
_symmetry.space_group_name_H-M   'P 1'
#
loop_
_entity.id
_entity.type
_entity.pdbx_description
1 polymer ?
#
loop_
_entity_poly.entity_id
_entity_poly.type
_entity_poly.pdbx_seq_one_letter_code
_entity_poly.pdbx_strand_id
1 'polypeptide(L)'
;MKNGRLLLEELIAFCNGKSNSICVFSIEEFKRATNNYDHRQCILQGRDFKLFKGSLEDRLLSAKKYDTEEKGFYVMEEVTLGIIKDIVVGFQMSVHQNVVKLFKTLLETKYPTPMYEFVRDKILSNYINLTGTIHFKSLTWKRRA
;
A
#
# COMPACT_ATOMS: atom_id res chain seq x y z
N MET A 1 4.69 -4.11 21.15
CA MET A 1 4.37 -3.87 19.72
C MET A 1 2.96 -4.43 19.41
N LYS A 2 1.91 -3.58 19.37
CA LYS A 2 0.51 -4.03 19.11
C LYS A 2 0.33 -4.56 17.68
N ASN A 3 0.81 -3.81 16.69
CA ASN A 3 0.63 -4.14 15.27
C ASN A 3 1.35 -5.43 14.86
N GLY A 4 2.55 -5.68 15.39
CA GLY A 4 3.28 -6.92 15.12
C GLY A 4 2.54 -8.18 15.63
N ARG A 5 1.89 -8.08 16.80
CA ARG A 5 1.04 -9.16 17.32
C ARG A 5 -0.16 -9.41 16.40
N LEU A 6 -0.89 -8.37 16.03
CA LEU A 6 -2.05 -8.48 15.12
C LEU A 6 -1.64 -9.06 13.76
N LEU A 7 -0.49 -8.64 13.23
CA LEU A 7 0.05 -9.17 11.98
C LEU A 7 0.30 -10.68 12.06
N LEU A 8 0.90 -11.14 13.15
CA LEU A 8 1.16 -12.56 13.37
C LEU A 8 -0.13 -13.36 13.53
N GLU A 9 -1.08 -12.87 14.33
CA GLU A 9 -2.40 -13.50 14.51
C GLU A 9 -3.14 -13.65 13.18
N GLU A 10 -3.14 -12.61 12.34
CA GLU A 10 -3.78 -12.64 11.02
C GLU A 10 -3.02 -13.53 10.01
N LEU A 11 -1.69 -13.59 10.05
CA LEU A 11 -0.92 -14.54 9.22
C LEU A 11 -1.22 -16.00 9.59
N ILE A 12 -1.40 -16.29 10.88
CA ILE A 12 -1.80 -17.62 11.36
C ILE A 12 -3.21 -17.93 10.89
N ALA A 13 -4.16 -17.00 11.08
CA ALA A 13 -5.55 -17.19 10.69
C ALA A 13 -5.73 -17.35 9.17
N PHE A 14 -5.01 -16.57 8.35
CA PHE A 14 -5.18 -16.54 6.90
C PHE A 14 -4.38 -17.62 6.17
N CYS A 15 -3.16 -17.93 6.63
CA CYS A 15 -2.24 -18.85 5.94
C CYS A 15 -1.86 -20.09 6.76
N ASN A 16 -2.52 -20.38 7.89
CA ASN A 16 -2.12 -21.43 8.84
C ASN A 16 -0.65 -21.30 9.29
N GLY A 17 -0.13 -20.08 9.34
CA GLY A 17 1.27 -19.79 9.68
C GLY A 17 2.27 -20.17 8.58
N LYS A 18 1.82 -20.68 7.42
CA LYS A 18 2.68 -21.01 6.28
C LYS A 18 2.83 -19.78 5.38
N SER A 19 3.68 -18.85 5.79
CA SER A 19 4.02 -17.68 4.97
C SER A 19 5.48 -17.29 5.17
N ASN A 20 6.05 -16.62 4.18
CA ASN A 20 7.38 -16.03 4.34
C ASN A 20 7.33 -14.89 5.36
N SER A 21 8.48 -14.48 5.90
CA SER A 21 8.51 -13.33 6.81
C SER A 21 8.23 -12.04 6.05
N ILE A 22 7.27 -11.24 6.52
CA ILE A 22 7.06 -9.87 6.02
C ILE A 22 8.22 -9.00 6.52
N CYS A 23 8.94 -8.37 5.59
CA CYS A 23 10.00 -7.44 5.93
C CYS A 23 9.43 -6.10 6.44
N VAL A 24 10.03 -5.57 7.51
CA VAL A 24 9.58 -4.34 8.17
C VAL A 24 10.56 -3.19 7.97
N PHE A 25 10.04 -1.97 7.91
CA PHE A 25 10.81 -0.73 7.90
C PHE A 25 11.08 -0.22 9.31
N SER A 26 12.22 0.45 9.51
CA SER A 26 12.34 1.44 10.59
C SER A 26 11.61 2.73 10.22
N ILE A 27 11.23 3.53 11.21
CA ILE A 27 10.64 4.86 10.96
C ILE A 27 11.59 5.75 10.15
N GLU A 28 12.90 5.78 10.43
CA GLU A 28 13.83 6.63 9.66
C GLU A 28 13.98 6.15 8.22
N GLU A 29 14.09 4.84 8.00
CA GLU A 29 14.16 4.25 6.66
C GLU A 29 12.92 4.62 5.83
N PHE A 30 11.73 4.48 6.44
CA PHE A 30 10.47 4.81 5.77
C PHE A 30 10.32 6.30 5.47
N LYS A 31 10.69 7.17 6.43
CA LYS A 31 10.66 8.63 6.25
C LYS A 31 11.58 9.06 5.11
N ARG A 32 12.80 8.51 5.05
CA ARG A 32 13.75 8.76 3.96
C ARG A 32 13.17 8.27 2.62
N ALA A 33 12.58 7.07 2.60
CA ALA A 33 12.02 6.50 1.39
C ALA A 33 10.86 7.33 0.82
N THR A 34 10.06 7.97 1.66
CA THR A 34 8.85 8.72 1.25
C THR A 34 9.03 10.24 1.24
N ASN A 35 10.25 10.74 1.50
CA ASN A 35 10.49 12.15 1.79
C ASN A 35 9.48 12.71 2.81
N ASN A 36 9.24 11.93 3.89
CA ASN A 36 8.25 12.22 4.93
C ASN A 36 6.82 12.48 4.39
N TYR A 37 6.36 11.65 3.45
CA TYR A 37 5.07 11.79 2.77
C TYR A 37 4.89 13.16 2.09
N ASP A 38 5.89 13.60 1.35
CA ASP A 38 5.81 14.84 0.55
C ASP A 38 4.53 14.83 -0.31
N HIS A 39 3.67 15.83 -0.10
CA HIS A 39 2.40 15.98 -0.82
C HIS A 39 2.58 16.06 -2.34
N ARG A 40 3.74 16.53 -2.83
CA ARG A 40 4.08 16.56 -4.25
C ARG A 40 4.27 15.16 -4.84
N GLN A 41 4.52 14.17 -3.99
CA GLN A 41 4.67 12.77 -4.35
C GLN A 41 3.35 11.98 -4.23
N CYS A 42 2.22 12.62 -3.94
CA CYS A 42 0.92 11.93 -3.93
C CYS A 42 0.53 11.53 -5.36
N ILE A 43 0.44 10.22 -5.62
CA ILE A 43 0.07 9.63 -6.91
C ILE A 43 -1.45 9.50 -7.03
N LEU A 44 -2.11 9.14 -5.93
CA LEU A 44 -3.53 8.82 -5.91
C LEU A 44 -4.14 9.14 -4.56
N GLN A 45 -5.34 9.70 -4.58
CA GLN A 45 -6.22 9.77 -3.42
C GLN A 45 -7.38 8.79 -3.62
N GLY A 46 -7.37 7.72 -2.83
CA GLY A 46 -8.52 6.83 -2.66
C GLY A 46 -9.51 7.38 -1.64
N ARG A 47 -10.55 6.61 -1.31
CA ARG A 47 -11.55 6.97 -0.30
C ARG A 47 -10.91 7.12 1.09
N ASP A 48 -10.21 6.06 1.53
CA ASP A 48 -9.67 5.94 2.89
C ASP A 48 -8.14 5.88 2.92
N PHE A 49 -7.49 6.20 1.80
CA PHE A 49 -6.04 6.16 1.69
C PHE A 49 -5.51 7.11 0.62
N LYS A 50 -4.23 7.46 0.73
CA LYS A 50 -3.44 8.16 -0.26
C LYS A 50 -2.23 7.30 -0.62
N LEU A 51 -1.91 7.21 -1.91
CA LEU A 51 -0.73 6.52 -2.41
C LEU A 51 0.37 7.55 -2.69
N PHE A 52 1.51 7.41 -2.04
CA PHE A 52 2.66 8.29 -2.21
C PHE A 52 3.77 7.57 -2.96
N LYS A 53 4.44 8.26 -3.87
CA LYS A 53 5.67 7.81 -4.50
C LYS A 53 6.81 7.90 -3.50
N GLY A 54 7.68 6.91 -3.52
CA GLY A 54 8.91 6.90 -2.74
C GLY A 54 10.06 6.26 -3.50
N SER A 55 11.26 6.37 -2.95
CA SER A 55 12.46 5.76 -3.47
C SER A 55 13.39 5.34 -2.34
N LEU A 56 13.87 4.11 -2.37
CA LEU A 56 14.89 3.62 -1.44
C LEU A 56 15.97 2.90 -2.24
N GLU A 57 17.23 3.32 -2.09
CA GLU A 57 18.37 2.69 -2.81
C GLU A 57 18.09 2.60 -4.32
N ASP A 58 17.67 3.73 -4.92
CA ASP A 58 17.29 3.87 -6.33
C ASP A 58 16.11 2.98 -6.81
N ARG A 59 15.48 2.22 -5.91
CA ARG A 59 14.26 1.47 -6.20
C ARG A 59 13.04 2.36 -5.97
N LEU A 60 12.21 2.53 -7.00
CA LEU A 60 10.93 3.22 -6.89
C LEU A 60 9.89 2.34 -6.18
N LEU A 61 9.17 2.96 -5.25
CA LEU A 61 8.20 2.31 -4.38
C LEU A 61 6.92 3.16 -4.26
N SER A 62 5.83 2.56 -3.80
CA SER A 62 4.56 3.24 -3.54
C SER A 62 4.05 2.94 -2.13
N ALA A 63 3.89 3.98 -1.32
CA ALA A 63 3.43 3.90 0.07
C ALA A 63 1.93 4.15 0.15
N LYS A 64 1.17 3.19 0.68
CA LYS A 64 -0.29 3.32 0.86
C LYS A 64 -0.59 3.80 2.27
N LYS A 65 -0.73 5.12 2.44
CA LYS A 65 -1.02 5.76 3.72
C LYS A 65 -2.53 5.85 3.92
N TYR A 66 -3.04 5.29 5.01
CA TYR A 66 -4.47 5.34 5.34
C TYR A 66 -4.84 6.69 5.95
N ASP A 67 -6.00 7.21 5.54
CA ASP A 67 -6.59 8.41 6.12
C ASP A 67 -7.35 8.06 7.40
N THR A 68 -6.93 8.70 8.48
CA THR A 68 -7.26 8.29 9.85
C THR A 68 -7.38 9.46 10.80
N GLU A 69 -7.37 10.69 10.28
CA GLU A 69 -7.68 11.88 11.07
C GLU A 69 -9.11 11.70 11.63
N GLU A 70 -9.26 11.89 12.94
CA GLU A 70 -10.55 11.95 13.65
C GLU A 70 -11.37 10.65 13.81
N LYS A 71 -10.73 9.49 14.03
CA LYS A 71 -11.45 8.24 14.38
C LYS A 71 -11.44 7.95 15.88
N GLY A 72 -12.60 7.68 16.48
CA GLY A 72 -12.73 7.28 17.90
C GLY A 72 -12.15 5.89 18.20
N PHE A 73 -11.80 5.61 19.47
CA PHE A 73 -10.96 4.45 19.86
C PHE A 73 -11.36 3.10 19.24
N TYR A 74 -12.63 2.70 19.36
CA TYR A 74 -13.12 1.43 18.78
C TYR A 74 -12.96 1.38 17.25
N VAL A 75 -13.27 2.47 16.56
CA VAL A 75 -13.08 2.59 15.11
C VAL A 75 -11.59 2.50 14.74
N MET A 76 -10.69 2.99 15.60
CA MET A 76 -9.25 2.87 15.34
C MET A 76 -8.78 1.42 15.36
N GLU A 77 -9.31 0.58 16.26
CA GLU A 77 -8.93 -0.84 16.33
C GLU A 77 -9.40 -1.61 15.10
N GLU A 78 -10.64 -1.40 14.67
CA GLU A 78 -11.18 -2.00 13.45
C GLU A 78 -10.42 -1.55 12.20
N VAL A 79 -10.10 -0.25 12.10
CA VAL A 79 -9.29 0.28 10.99
C VAL A 79 -7.90 -0.36 11.00
N THR A 80 -7.26 -0.44 12.16
CA THR A 80 -5.93 -1.07 12.28
C THR A 80 -5.98 -2.53 11.84
N LEU A 81 -7.01 -3.28 12.27
CA LEU A 81 -7.21 -4.66 11.84
C LEU A 81 -7.44 -4.78 10.33
N GLY A 82 -8.24 -3.88 9.75
CA GLY A 82 -8.46 -3.82 8.30
C GLY A 82 -7.17 -3.55 7.52
N ILE A 83 -6.30 -2.67 8.03
CA ILE A 83 -4.98 -2.41 7.45
C ILE A 83 -4.08 -3.65 7.54
N ILE A 84 -4.08 -4.34 8.69
CA ILE A 84 -3.31 -5.58 8.86
C ILE A 84 -3.79 -6.65 7.87
N LYS A 85 -5.11 -6.81 7.69
CA LYS A 85 -5.68 -7.73 6.70
C LYS A 85 -5.26 -7.39 5.26
N ASP A 86 -5.26 -6.11 4.89
CA ASP A 86 -4.75 -5.65 3.59
C ASP A 86 -3.28 -6.03 3.40
N ILE A 87 -2.45 -5.86 4.44
CA ILE A 87 -1.03 -6.25 4.42
C ILE A 87 -0.88 -7.76 4.22
N VAL A 88 -1.61 -8.57 5.00
CA VAL A 88 -1.51 -10.04 4.95
C VAL A 88 -1.94 -10.57 3.58
N VAL A 89 -3.08 -10.11 3.06
CA VAL A 89 -3.56 -10.49 1.73
C VAL A 89 -2.59 -10.00 0.66
N GLY A 90 -2.17 -8.73 0.71
CA GLY A 90 -1.23 -8.16 -0.24
C GLY A 90 0.10 -8.91 -0.28
N PHE A 91 0.62 -9.31 0.88
CA PHE A 91 1.82 -10.11 0.99
C PHE A 91 1.64 -11.50 0.37
N GLN A 92 0.60 -12.23 0.76
CA GLN A 92 0.37 -13.59 0.26
C GLN A 92 0.15 -13.61 -1.25
N MET A 93 -0.53 -12.58 -1.79
CA MET A 93 -0.79 -12.46 -3.23
C MET A 93 0.42 -11.96 -4.03
N SER A 94 1.49 -11.48 -3.39
CA SER A 94 2.70 -10.97 -4.07
C SER A 94 3.46 -12.04 -4.86
N VAL A 95 3.14 -13.33 -4.67
CA VAL A 95 3.65 -14.42 -5.51
C VAL A 95 3.09 -14.39 -6.93
N HIS A 96 1.91 -13.80 -7.12
CA HIS A 96 1.22 -13.81 -8.41
C HIS A 96 1.73 -12.69 -9.33
N GLN A 97 2.02 -13.03 -10.59
CA GLN A 97 2.61 -12.10 -11.57
C GLN A 97 1.74 -10.87 -11.90
N ASN A 98 0.42 -10.97 -11.75
CA ASN A 98 -0.53 -9.88 -12.03
C ASN A 98 -0.89 -9.05 -10.79
N VAL A 99 -0.22 -9.28 -9.65
CA VAL A 99 -0.44 -8.54 -8.41
C VAL A 99 0.77 -7.67 -8.14
N VAL A 100 0.53 -6.43 -7.73
CA VAL A 100 1.61 -5.53 -7.30
C VAL A 100 2.21 -6.06 -6.00
N LYS A 101 3.51 -6.29 -5.99
CA LYS A 101 4.19 -6.95 -4.87
C LYS A 101 4.34 -6.00 -3.69
N LEU A 102 4.01 -6.49 -2.50
CA LEU A 102 4.37 -5.85 -1.26
C LEU A 102 5.89 -5.97 -1.08
N PHE A 103 6.56 -4.84 -0.88
CA PHE A 103 7.99 -4.80 -0.64
C PHE A 103 8.29 -4.95 0.85
N LYS A 104 7.75 -4.03 1.65
CA LYS A 104 7.97 -3.93 3.10
C LYS A 104 6.82 -3.16 3.74
N THR A 105 6.70 -3.21 5.07
CA THR A 105 5.67 -2.46 5.81
C THR A 105 6.24 -1.73 7.03
N LEU A 106 5.72 -0.55 7.34
CA LEU A 106 6.03 0.17 8.58
C LEU A 106 4.99 -0.18 9.65
N LEU A 107 5.40 -0.85 10.72
CA LEU A 107 4.48 -1.30 11.80
C LEU A 107 4.55 -0.45 13.07
N GLU A 108 5.60 0.35 13.24
CA GLU A 108 5.86 1.12 14.47
C GLU A 108 4.92 2.32 14.66
N THR A 109 4.23 2.73 13.59
CA THR A 109 3.22 3.78 13.62
C THR A 109 1.88 3.26 14.14
N LYS A 110 1.02 4.17 14.64
CA LYS A 110 -0.33 3.80 15.11
C LYS A 110 -1.10 2.98 14.06
N TYR A 111 -1.05 3.44 12.83
CA TYR A 111 -1.59 2.76 11.67
C TYR A 111 -0.43 2.27 10.80
N PRO A 112 -0.35 0.96 10.54
CA PRO A 112 0.68 0.44 9.65
C PRO A 112 0.60 1.04 8.24
N THR A 113 1.76 1.18 7.59
CA THR A 113 1.83 1.66 6.21
C THR A 113 2.54 0.63 5.33
N PRO A 114 1.82 -0.12 4.48
CA PRO A 114 2.45 -0.97 3.49
C PRO A 114 3.09 -0.15 2.37
N MET A 115 4.22 -0.65 1.89
CA MET A 115 4.92 -0.14 0.72
C MET A 115 5.04 -1.23 -0.34
N TYR A 116 4.62 -0.91 -1.54
CA TYR A 116 4.57 -1.80 -2.69
C TYR A 116 5.61 -1.41 -3.72
N GLU A 117 5.95 -2.34 -4.61
CA GLU A 117 6.70 -2.01 -5.82
C GLU A 117 5.97 -0.94 -6.63
N PHE A 118 6.71 0.02 -7.15
CA PHE A 118 6.13 1.02 -8.03
C PHE A 118 5.99 0.47 -9.44
N VAL A 119 4.76 0.45 -9.98
CA VAL A 119 4.52 0.00 -11.35
C VAL A 119 4.57 1.17 -12.32
N ARG A 120 3.64 2.12 -12.20
CA ARG A 120 3.49 3.28 -13.11
C ARG A 120 2.76 4.42 -12.40
N ASP A 121 2.99 5.67 -12.84
CA ASP A 121 2.29 6.86 -12.31
C ASP A 121 0.80 6.94 -12.76
N LYS A 122 0.22 5.86 -13.29
CA LYS A 122 -1.14 5.85 -13.86
C LYS A 122 -1.87 4.57 -13.48
N ILE A 123 -3.08 4.73 -12.98
CA ILE A 123 -4.02 3.63 -12.71
C ILE A 123 -4.91 3.36 -13.92
N LEU A 124 -5.49 2.17 -13.99
CA LEU A 124 -6.30 1.73 -15.12
C LEU A 124 -7.48 2.67 -15.42
N SER A 125 -8.10 3.27 -14.40
CA SER A 125 -9.21 4.22 -14.59
C SER A 125 -8.82 5.43 -15.44
N ASN A 126 -7.56 5.87 -15.38
CA ASN A 126 -7.06 6.99 -16.20
C ASN A 126 -7.06 6.66 -17.70
N TYR A 127 -7.07 5.37 -18.05
CA TYR A 127 -7.08 4.90 -19.43
C TYR A 127 -8.47 4.50 -19.93
N ILE A 128 -9.42 4.28 -19.02
CA ILE A 128 -10.80 3.87 -19.31
C ILE A 128 -11.76 5.06 -19.26
N ASN A 129 -11.58 5.98 -18.32
CA ASN A 129 -12.46 7.14 -18.15
C ASN A 129 -12.09 8.25 -19.15
N LEU A 130 -12.97 8.44 -20.13
CA LEU A 130 -12.90 9.49 -21.17
C LEU A 130 -13.31 10.88 -20.65
N THR A 131 -13.58 11.04 -19.35
CA THR A 131 -14.05 12.31 -18.77
C THR A 131 -12.89 13.28 -18.58
N GLY A 132 -12.49 13.93 -19.67
CA GLY A 132 -12.11 15.35 -19.64
C GLY A 132 -10.64 15.73 -19.49
N THR A 133 -9.67 14.82 -19.43
CA THR A 133 -8.24 15.21 -19.50
C THR A 133 -7.68 14.89 -20.88
N ILE A 134 -7.36 15.95 -21.62
CA ILE A 134 -6.99 16.01 -23.06
C ILE A 134 -5.73 15.19 -23.43
N HIS A 135 -5.08 14.49 -22.48
CA HIS A 135 -3.76 13.90 -22.66
C HIS A 135 -3.68 12.36 -22.62
N PHE A 136 -4.79 11.62 -22.47
CA PHE A 136 -4.72 10.15 -22.40
C PHE A 136 -5.38 9.46 -23.60
N LYS A 137 -4.53 8.86 -24.44
CA LYS A 137 -4.96 7.98 -25.53
C LYS A 137 -5.60 6.73 -24.93
N SER A 138 -6.85 6.46 -25.30
CA SER A 138 -7.58 5.26 -24.89
C SER A 138 -6.78 3.99 -25.20
N LEU A 139 -6.86 2.99 -24.32
CA LEU A 139 -6.26 1.68 -24.58
C LEU A 139 -6.94 1.03 -25.79
N THR A 140 -6.11 0.55 -26.73
CA THR A 140 -6.57 -0.27 -27.85
C THR A 140 -7.13 -1.60 -27.34
N TRP A 141 -8.01 -2.24 -28.12
CA TRP A 141 -8.62 -3.53 -27.76
C TRP A 141 -7.57 -4.59 -27.37
N LYS A 142 -6.46 -4.66 -28.12
CA LYS A 142 -5.33 -5.56 -27.86
C LYS A 142 -4.65 -5.37 -26.50
N ARG A 143 -4.84 -4.22 -25.83
CA ARG A 143 -4.25 -3.88 -24.53
C ARG A 143 -5.26 -3.92 -23.38
N ARG A 144 -6.49 -4.40 -23.62
CA ARG A 144 -7.54 -4.57 -22.59
C ARG A 144 -7.66 -6.00 -22.07
N ALA A 145 -6.94 -6.95 -22.68
CA ALA A 145 -6.91 -8.37 -22.33
C ALA A 145 -5.62 -8.71 -21.58
#